data_AF-E1Y899-F1
#
_entry.id   AF-E1Y899-F1
#
_cell.length_a   1.000
_cell.length_b   1.000
_cell.length_c   1.000
_cell.angle_alpha   90.00
_cell.angle_beta   90.00
_cell.angle_gamma   90.00
#
_symmetry.space_group_name_H-M   'P 1'
#
loop_
_entity.id
_entity.type
_entity.pdbx_description
1 polymer ?
#
loop_
_entity_poly.entity_id
_entity_poly.type
_entity_poly.pdbx_seq_one_letter_code
_entity_poly.pdbx_strand_id
1 'polypeptide(L)' 'MKVNTDGFEFDFTDAIDAFVFDEKDNSKQTYHGLSHAMKAVDLIVELENEYLFVEVKDFHAPNE' A
#
# COMPACT_ATOMS: atom_id res chain seq x y z
N MET A 1 -8.09 7.54 -7.28
CA MET A 1 -7.84 6.09 -7.36
C MET A 1 -8.27 5.44 -6.07
N LYS A 2 -9.11 4.41 -6.16
CA LYS A 2 -9.66 3.74 -4.98
C LYS A 2 -8.94 2.42 -4.71
N VAL A 3 -8.43 2.25 -3.51
CA VAL A 3 -7.74 1.03 -3.08
C VAL A 3 -8.35 0.54 -1.77
N ASN A 4 -8.52 -0.78 -1.67
CA ASN A 4 -9.02 -1.43 -0.47
C ASN A 4 -7.88 -2.23 0.19
N THR A 5 -7.58 -1.92 1.44
CA THR A 5 -6.63 -2.68 2.27
C THR A 5 -7.06 -2.66 3.73
N ASP A 6 -6.80 -3.74 4.46
CA ASP A 6 -7.03 -3.87 5.92
C ASP A 6 -8.43 -3.45 6.39
N GLY A 7 -9.44 -3.61 5.53
CA GLY A 7 -10.83 -3.26 5.83
C GLY A 7 -11.18 -1.78 5.63
N PHE A 8 -10.25 -0.97 5.11
CA PHE A 8 -10.45 0.43 4.75
C PHE A 8 -10.49 0.62 3.23
N GLU A 9 -11.26 1.61 2.78
CA GLU A 9 -11.20 2.14 1.42
C GLU A 9 -10.49 3.49 1.47
N PHE A 10 -9.41 3.63 0.69
CA PHE A 10 -8.71 4.89 0.46
C PHE A 10 -9.04 5.41 -0.92
N ASP A 11 -9.34 6.71 -1.04
CA ASP A 11 -9.53 7.39 -2.32
C ASP A 11 -8.47 8.47 -2.52
N PHE A 12 -7.44 8.14 -3.28
CA PHE A 12 -6.36 9.05 -3.65
C PHE A 12 -6.77 9.85 -4.89
N THR A 13 -7.35 11.04 -4.71
CA THR A 13 -7.95 11.82 -5.80
C THR A 13 -6.97 12.25 -6.89
N ASP A 14 -5.71 12.47 -6.50
CA ASP A 14 -4.67 13.04 -7.37
C ASP A 14 -3.64 11.99 -7.82
N ALA A 15 -3.90 10.72 -7.52
CA ALA A 15 -3.00 9.63 -7.88
C ALA A 15 -3.18 9.19 -9.34
N ILE A 16 -2.05 8.98 -10.02
CA ILE A 16 -1.95 8.33 -11.32
C ILE A 16 -2.26 6.84 -11.15
N ASP A 17 -1.64 6.20 -10.15
CA ASP A 17 -1.88 4.81 -9.78
C ASP A 17 -1.78 4.62 -8.26
N ALA A 18 -2.46 3.60 -7.74
CA ALA A 18 -2.37 3.21 -6.34
C ALA A 18 -2.69 1.72 -6.18
N PHE A 19 -1.85 0.98 -5.47
CA PHE A 19 -2.02 -0.46 -5.28
C PHE A 19 -1.46 -0.95 -3.94
N VAL A 20 -1.93 -2.13 -3.52
CA VAL A 20 -1.43 -2.83 -2.33
C VAL A 20 -0.04 -3.41 -2.62
N PHE A 21 0.92 -3.01 -1.81
CA PHE A 21 2.30 -3.48 -1.92
C PHE A 21 2.41 -4.93 -1.45
N ASP A 22 3.12 -5.72 -2.24
CA ASP A 22 3.43 -7.12 -1.97
C ASP A 22 2.22 -7.97 -1.59
N GLU A 23 1.24 -7.92 -2.48
CA GLU A 23 -0.02 -8.64 -2.36
C GLU A 23 0.15 -10.12 -2.02
N LYS A 24 -0.74 -10.65 -1.16
CA LYS A 24 -0.65 -12.05 -0.70
C LYS A 24 -0.76 -13.07 -1.83
N ASP A 25 -1.36 -12.68 -2.95
CA ASP A 25 -1.47 -13.49 -4.17
C ASP A 25 -0.23 -13.30 -5.05
N ASN A 26 0.60 -14.33 -5.10
CA ASN A 26 1.86 -14.32 -5.85
C ASN A 26 1.70 -14.33 -7.37
N SER A 27 0.48 -14.48 -7.89
CA SER A 27 0.18 -14.39 -9.31
C SER A 27 -0.03 -12.95 -9.79
N LYS A 28 -0.22 -11.99 -8.87
CA LYS A 28 -0.38 -10.57 -9.19
C LYS A 28 0.96 -9.92 -9.52
N GLN A 29 0.96 -9.00 -10.47
CA GLN A 29 2.14 -8.21 -10.84
C GLN A 29 2.69 -7.35 -9.69
N THR A 30 1.84 -7.05 -8.69
CA THR A 30 2.17 -6.26 -7.49
C THR A 30 2.76 -7.10 -6.35
N TYR A 31 2.89 -8.42 -6.53
CA TYR A 31 3.64 -9.28 -5.63
C TYR A 31 5.13 -9.25 -5.99
N HIS A 32 5.96 -8.95 -4.99
CA HIS A 32 7.40 -8.82 -5.15
C HIS A 32 8.18 -9.77 -4.22
N GLY A 33 7.52 -10.37 -3.22
CA GLY A 33 8.12 -11.20 -2.18
C GLY A 33 9.03 -10.41 -1.22
N LEU A 34 8.90 -9.08 -1.16
CA LEU A 34 9.78 -8.16 -0.44
C LEU A 34 9.24 -7.69 0.92
N SER A 35 8.08 -8.18 1.36
CA SER A 35 7.51 -7.91 2.69
C SER A 35 8.48 -8.20 3.83
N HIS A 36 9.45 -9.11 3.61
CA HIS A 36 10.49 -9.42 4.59
C HIS A 36 11.50 -8.27 4.79
N ALA A 37 11.71 -7.43 3.77
CA ALA A 37 12.67 -6.32 3.75
C ALA A 37 12.00 -4.95 3.94
N MET A 38 10.76 -4.78 3.46
CA MET A 38 9.97 -3.55 3.61
C MET A 38 8.68 -3.86 4.38
N LYS A 39 8.79 -3.98 5.70
CA LYS A 39 7.69 -4.38 6.60
C LYS A 39 6.68 -3.27 6.90
N ALA A 40 7.00 -2.03 6.56
CA ALA A 40 6.24 -0.83 6.92
C ALA A 40 5.66 -0.15 5.67
N VAL A 41 5.25 -0.94 4.67
CA VAL A 41 4.65 -0.43 3.44
C VAL A 41 3.50 -1.35 3.07
N ASP A 42 2.28 -0.80 3.08
CA ASP A 42 1.06 -1.50 2.70
C ASP A 42 0.57 -1.04 1.33
N LEU A 43 0.79 0.23 0.98
CA LEU A 43 0.37 0.82 -0.29
C LEU A 43 1.52 1.56 -0.96
N ILE A 44 1.57 1.47 -2.29
CA ILE A 44 2.33 2.38 -3.13
C ILE A 44 1.34 3.26 -3.89
N VAL A 45 1.57 4.57 -3.83
CA VAL A 45 0.78 5.57 -4.57
C VAL A 45 1.71 6.35 -5.47
N GLU A 46 1.38 6.38 -6.75
CA GLU A 46 2.07 7.17 -7.77
C GLU A 46 1.34 8.50 -7.96
N LEU A 47 2.02 9.60 -7.69
CA LEU A 47 1.59 10.95 -8.02
C LEU A 47 2.40 11.46 -9.21
N GLU A 48 2.04 12.63 -9.74
CA GLU A 48 2.72 13.21 -10.91
C GLU A 48 4.23 13.41 -10.73
N ASN A 49 4.69 13.73 -9.52
CA ASN A 49 6.09 14.09 -9.26
C ASN A 49 6.76 13.24 -8.17
N GLU A 50 6.04 12.30 -7.56
CA GLU A 50 6.54 11.54 -6.40
C GLU A 50 5.83 10.19 -6.22
N TYR A 51 6.47 9.31 -5.46
CA TYR A 51 5.87 8.06 -4.97
C TYR A 51 5.71 8.13 -3.46
N LEU A 52 4.52 7.79 -2.99
CA LEU A 52 4.24 7.64 -1.56
C LEU A 52 4.31 6.16 -1.18
N PHE A 53 5.03 5.90 -0.10
CA PHE A 53 5.04 4.60 0.58
C PHE A 53 4.22 4.77 1.86
N VAL A 54 3.04 4.15 1.88
CA VAL A 54 2.07 4.35 2.96
C VAL A 54 1.98 3.08 3.80
N GLU A 55 2.04 3.27 5.12
CA GLU A 55 1.76 2.25 6.13
C GLU A 55 0.41 2.54 6.78
N VAL A 56 -0.44 1.53 6.91
CA VAL A 56 -1.73 1.58 7.61
C VAL A 56 -1.55 0.93 8.98
N LYS A 57 -1.67 1.74 10.04
CA LYS A 57 -1.53 1.26 11.43
C LYS A 57 -2.82 1.38 12.22
N ASP A 58 -2.99 0.44 13.17
CA ASP A 58 -3.99 0.61 14.22
C ASP A 58 -3.59 1.77 15.14
N PHE A 59 -4.47 2.75 15.28
CA PHE A 59 -4.28 3.89 16.16
C PHE A 59 -4.06 3.47 17.63
N HIS A 60 -4.67 2.37 18.07
CA HIS A 60 -4.54 1.86 19.44
C HIS A 60 -3.31 0.97 19.65
N ALA A 61 -2.67 0.50 18.58
CA ALA A 61 -1.48 -0.35 18.62
C ALA A 61 -0.46 0.03 17.53
N PRO A 62 0.06 1.27 17.51
CA PRO A 62 0.87 1.79 16.39
C PRO A 62 2.30 1.23 16.32
N ASN A 63 2.69 0.33 17.24
CA ASN A 63 4.03 -0.28 17.26
C ASN A 63 4.00 -1.79 17.02
N GLU A 64 2.81 -2.38 16.87
CA GLU A 64 2.66 -3.71 16.29
C GLU A 64 2.86 -3.63 14.76
#